data_AF-A0A2T6DH83-F1
#
_entry.id   AF-A0A2T6DH83-F1
#
_cell.length_a   1.000
_cell.length_b   1.000
_cell.length_c   1.000
_cell.angle_alpha   90.00
_cell.angle_beta   90.00
_cell.angle_gamma   90.00
#
_symmetry.space_group_name_H-M   'P 1'
#
loop_
_entity.id
_entity.type
_entity.pdbx_description
1 polymer ?
#
loop_
_entity_poly.entity_id
_entity_poly.type
_entity_poly.pdbx_seq_one_letter_code
_entity_poly.pdbx_strand_id
1 'polypeptide(L)'
;MDRLQERFGIHGSLVFVDANFNSFEVYRQCSRRGWTALIGDKRSTFPHKSAKGRKLERFYSARNRVAVGKNGCNLHRFSTLNVKDCLSRLRRNQDPAQGPTWEIADDVPEEYIAQLDAEQRIRKNDKWIWEQIRNAPNHYFDCETMQVCGALMLKLIGQESGTLGKRDGGSVDEDAAEFEA
;
A
#
# COMPACT_ATOMS: atom_id res chain seq x y z
N MET A 1 -14.30 -6.43 -10.18
CA MET A 1 -13.06 -5.65 -10.34
C MET A 1 -13.13 -4.77 -11.59
N ASP A 2 -13.17 -5.32 -12.81
CA ASP A 2 -13.17 -4.55 -14.08
C ASP A 2 -14.20 -3.40 -14.11
N ARG A 3 -15.48 -3.70 -13.81
CA ARG A 3 -16.55 -2.68 -13.76
C ARG A 3 -16.29 -1.57 -12.74
N LEU A 4 -15.69 -1.88 -11.60
CA LEU A 4 -15.38 -0.89 -10.56
C LEU A 4 -14.20 -0.02 -10.99
N GLN A 5 -13.18 -0.63 -11.57
CA GLN A 5 -12.03 0.09 -12.12
C GLN A 5 -12.48 1.10 -13.17
N GLU A 6 -13.31 0.67 -14.12
CA GLU A 6 -13.86 1.53 -15.18
C GLU A 6 -14.74 2.64 -14.62
N ARG A 7 -15.67 2.30 -13.72
CA ARG A 7 -16.60 3.25 -13.08
C ARG A 7 -15.86 4.39 -12.39
N PHE A 8 -14.76 4.09 -11.70
CA PHE A 8 -13.97 5.08 -10.95
C PHE A 8 -12.76 5.62 -11.72
N GLY A 9 -12.57 5.23 -12.98
CA GLY A 9 -11.44 5.69 -13.80
C GLY A 9 -10.05 5.33 -13.25
N ILE A 10 -9.94 4.22 -12.52
CA ILE A 10 -8.69 3.84 -11.85
C ILE A 10 -7.70 3.28 -12.86
N HIS A 11 -6.51 3.90 -12.93
CA HIS A 11 -5.43 3.41 -13.79
C HIS A 11 -5.04 1.98 -13.40
N GLY A 12 -4.82 1.09 -14.37
CA GLY A 12 -4.58 -0.34 -14.12
C GLY A 12 -3.46 -0.61 -13.11
N SER A 13 -2.37 0.15 -13.16
CA SER A 13 -1.25 -0.01 -12.21
C SER A 13 -1.58 0.34 -10.76
N LEU A 14 -2.71 1.00 -10.51
CA LEU A 14 -3.23 1.36 -9.18
C LEU A 14 -4.29 0.38 -8.68
N VAL A 15 -4.54 -0.70 -9.40
CA VAL A 15 -5.34 -1.84 -8.92
C VAL A 15 -4.39 -2.87 -8.33
N PHE A 16 -4.56 -3.15 -7.03
CA PHE A 16 -3.76 -4.10 -6.28
C PHE A 16 -4.58 -5.37 -5.99
N VAL A 17 -4.01 -6.55 -6.22
CA VAL A 17 -4.70 -7.84 -6.04
C VAL A 17 -3.88 -8.78 -5.19
N ASP A 18 -4.52 -9.43 -4.21
CA ASP A 18 -3.87 -10.42 -3.36
C ASP A 18 -3.51 -11.67 -4.17
N ALA A 19 -2.24 -12.04 -4.16
CA ALA A 19 -1.74 -13.22 -4.83
C ALA A 19 -1.40 -14.37 -3.86
N ASN A 20 -1.63 -14.24 -2.54
CA ASN A 20 -1.28 -15.29 -1.59
C ASN A 20 -2.13 -16.57 -1.72
N PHE A 21 -3.41 -16.44 -2.09
CA PHE A 21 -4.29 -17.61 -2.21
C PHE A 21 -4.11 -18.37 -3.53
N ASN A 22 -4.10 -17.67 -4.67
CA ASN A 22 -3.93 -18.28 -5.99
C ASN A 22 -3.03 -17.42 -6.88
N SER A 23 -1.72 -17.50 -6.63
CA SER A 23 -0.74 -16.65 -7.31
C SER A 23 -0.77 -16.80 -8.83
N PHE A 24 -0.94 -18.01 -9.35
CA PHE A 24 -0.89 -18.28 -10.80
C PHE A 24 -1.99 -17.54 -11.55
N GLU A 25 -3.25 -17.69 -11.09
CA GLU A 25 -4.38 -17.04 -11.75
C GLU A 25 -4.31 -15.52 -11.57
N VAL A 26 -3.93 -15.05 -10.38
CA VAL A 26 -3.79 -13.61 -10.11
C VAL A 26 -2.73 -12.99 -11.01
N TYR A 27 -1.56 -13.62 -11.19
CA TYR A 27 -0.54 -13.10 -12.09
C TYR A 27 -1.01 -13.02 -13.54
N ARG A 28 -1.78 -14.02 -13.99
CA ARG A 28 -2.38 -14.01 -15.33
C ARG A 28 -3.37 -12.86 -15.50
N GLN A 29 -4.26 -12.65 -14.54
CA GLN A 29 -5.26 -11.58 -14.61
C GLN A 29 -4.60 -10.20 -14.52
N CYS A 30 -3.60 -10.04 -13.63
CA CYS A 30 -2.82 -8.81 -13.50
C CYS A 30 -2.00 -8.50 -14.75
N SER A 31 -1.36 -9.50 -15.35
CA SER A 31 -0.60 -9.33 -16.60
C SER A 31 -1.49 -8.88 -17.76
N ARG A 32 -2.74 -9.37 -17.83
CA ARG A 32 -3.70 -8.99 -18.88
C ARG A 32 -4.23 -7.56 -18.75
N ARG A 33 -4.37 -7.05 -17.53
CA ARG A 33 -5.01 -5.75 -17.25
C ARG A 33 -4.04 -4.65 -16.84
N GLY A 34 -2.76 -4.98 -16.69
CA GLY A 34 -1.76 -4.07 -16.14
C GLY A 34 -1.93 -3.83 -14.63
N TRP A 35 -2.66 -4.70 -13.92
CA TRP A 35 -2.78 -4.64 -12.46
C TRP A 35 -1.49 -5.07 -11.76
N THR A 36 -1.43 -4.78 -10.46
CA THR A 36 -0.30 -5.08 -9.61
C THR A 36 -0.68 -6.18 -8.63
N ALA A 37 0.06 -7.29 -8.64
CA ALA A 37 -0.06 -8.32 -7.62
C ALA A 37 0.65 -7.88 -6.33
N LEU A 38 0.05 -8.17 -5.17
CA LEU A 38 0.68 -8.05 -3.86
C LEU A 38 0.81 -9.42 -3.20
N ILE A 39 1.92 -9.61 -2.49
CA ILE A 39 2.19 -10.81 -1.70
C ILE A 39 2.65 -10.40 -0.31
N GLY A 40 1.95 -10.88 0.71
CA GLY A 40 2.42 -10.78 2.09
C GLY A 40 3.72 -11.57 2.30
N ASP A 41 4.65 -11.00 3.04
CA ASP A 41 5.95 -11.56 3.35
C ASP A 41 6.24 -11.41 4.86
N LYS A 42 6.99 -12.36 5.41
CA LYS A 42 7.39 -12.37 6.83
C LYS A 42 8.52 -11.37 7.13
N ARG A 43 9.23 -10.89 6.11
CA ARG A 43 10.29 -9.88 6.28
C ARG A 43 9.70 -8.58 6.84
N SER A 44 10.41 -7.97 7.79
CA SER A 44 10.01 -6.68 8.38
C SER A 44 10.17 -5.53 7.38
N THR A 45 11.27 -5.52 6.63
CA THR A 45 11.57 -4.44 5.69
C THR A 45 12.23 -4.98 4.43
N PHE A 46 12.24 -4.12 3.41
CA PHE A 46 12.88 -4.35 2.13
C PHE A 46 13.79 -3.16 1.81
N PRO A 47 14.99 -3.42 1.29
CA PRO A 47 15.92 -2.37 0.91
C PRO A 47 15.48 -1.69 -0.39
N HIS A 48 15.50 -0.37 -0.40
CA HIS A 48 15.32 0.52 -1.55
C HIS A 48 16.55 1.40 -1.71
N LYS A 49 16.86 1.78 -2.95
CA LYS A 49 17.87 2.79 -3.24
C LYS A 49 17.15 4.13 -3.47
N SER A 50 17.52 5.16 -2.71
CA SER A 50 17.06 6.52 -3.00
C SER A 50 17.77 7.07 -4.24
N ALA A 51 17.21 8.11 -4.85
CA ALA A 51 17.85 8.82 -5.96
C ALA A 51 19.25 9.36 -5.60
N LYS A 52 19.49 9.66 -4.32
CA LYS A 52 20.78 10.13 -3.78
C LYS A 52 21.69 8.98 -3.30
N GLY A 53 21.40 7.73 -3.67
CA GLY A 53 22.20 6.55 -3.32
C GLY A 53 22.05 6.05 -1.88
N ARG A 54 21.27 6.73 -1.02
CA ARG A 54 21.01 6.28 0.36
C ARG A 54 20.14 5.03 0.35
N LYS A 55 20.54 4.01 1.12
CA LYS A 55 19.71 2.84 1.39
C LYS A 55 18.55 3.23 2.29
N LEU A 56 17.33 2.89 1.87
CA LEU A 56 16.09 3.12 2.60
C LEU A 56 15.44 1.77 2.88
N GLU A 57 14.98 1.55 4.10
CA GLU A 57 14.20 0.37 4.45
C GLU A 57 12.72 0.72 4.34
N ARG A 58 11.96 -0.02 3.55
CA ARG A 58 10.51 0.17 3.37
C ARG A 58 9.74 -1.09 3.72
N PHE A 59 8.46 -0.98 4.01
CA PHE A 59 7.59 -2.13 4.29
C PHE A 59 7.12 -2.87 3.05
N TYR A 60 7.55 -2.46 1.85
CA TYR A 60 7.24 -3.12 0.60
C TYR A 60 8.50 -3.24 -0.25
N SER A 61 8.58 -4.22 -1.14
CA SER A 61 9.71 -4.42 -2.04
C SER A 61 9.72 -3.41 -3.18
N ALA A 62 10.87 -3.22 -3.83
CA ALA A 62 10.88 -2.65 -5.18
C ALA A 62 9.97 -3.47 -6.12
N ARG A 63 9.51 -2.83 -7.19
CA ARG A 63 8.65 -3.48 -8.20
C ARG A 63 9.41 -4.63 -8.85
N ASN A 64 8.90 -5.83 -8.71
CA ASN A 64 9.35 -7.00 -9.45
C ASN A 64 8.43 -7.25 -10.65
N ARG A 65 8.95 -7.91 -11.68
CA ARG A 65 8.16 -8.34 -12.83
C ARG A 65 8.26 -9.85 -12.98
N VAL A 66 7.14 -10.54 -12.83
CA VAL A 66 7.04 -11.99 -13.01
C VAL A 66 6.66 -12.28 -14.45
N ALA A 67 7.37 -13.22 -15.10
CA ALA A 67 7.03 -13.65 -16.45
C ALA A 67 5.74 -14.48 -16.43
N VAL A 68 4.78 -14.14 -17.29
CA VAL A 68 3.51 -14.85 -17.44
C VAL A 68 3.22 -15.01 -18.93
N GLY A 69 3.69 -16.13 -19.49
CA GLY A 69 3.67 -16.34 -20.94
C GLY A 69 4.53 -15.29 -21.66
N LYS A 70 3.96 -14.63 -22.67
CA LYS A 70 4.64 -13.56 -23.44
C LYS A 70 4.66 -12.20 -22.72
N ASN A 71 3.82 -12.03 -21.70
CA ASN A 71 3.68 -10.79 -20.95
C ASN A 71 4.31 -10.92 -19.56
N GLY A 72 4.31 -9.82 -18.80
CA GLY A 72 4.73 -9.83 -17.40
C GLY A 72 3.66 -9.27 -16.48
N CYS A 73 3.71 -9.70 -15.22
CA CYS A 73 2.89 -9.19 -14.12
C CYS A 73 3.75 -8.32 -13.21
N ASN A 74 3.26 -7.14 -12.84
CA ASN A 74 3.88 -6.34 -11.78
C ASN A 74 3.61 -7.01 -10.43
N LEU A 75 4.62 -7.10 -9.59
CA LEU A 75 4.53 -7.73 -8.28
C LEU A 75 5.28 -6.90 -7.23
N HIS A 76 4.65 -6.69 -6.09
CA HIS A 76 5.32 -6.25 -4.88
C HIS A 76 5.12 -7.26 -3.75
N ARG A 77 6.17 -7.46 -2.95
CA ARG A 77 6.05 -8.12 -1.65
C ARG A 77 5.92 -7.06 -0.58
N PHE A 78 5.21 -7.33 0.50
CA PHE A 78 5.08 -6.39 1.61
C PHE A 78 5.14 -7.08 2.97
N SER A 79 5.58 -6.33 3.97
CA SER A 79 5.69 -6.79 5.35
C SER A 79 4.31 -6.80 5.98
N THR A 80 3.71 -7.98 6.09
CA THR A 80 2.33 -8.10 6.59
C THR A 80 2.18 -7.49 7.98
N LEU A 81 3.11 -7.81 8.90
CA LEU A 81 3.02 -7.36 10.30
C LEU A 81 3.21 -5.85 10.44
N ASN A 82 4.17 -5.26 9.73
CA ASN A 82 4.41 -3.82 9.82
C ASN A 82 3.31 -3.00 9.14
N VAL A 83 2.69 -3.51 8.08
CA VAL A 83 1.55 -2.83 7.45
C VAL A 83 0.29 -2.96 8.30
N LYS A 84 0.05 -4.12 8.95
CA LYS A 84 -1.01 -4.27 9.98
C LYS A 84 -0.81 -3.28 11.13
N ASP A 85 0.43 -3.07 11.57
CA ASP A 85 0.76 -2.05 12.56
C ASP A 85 0.43 -0.62 12.09
N CYS A 86 0.69 -0.29 10.82
CA CYS A 86 0.28 0.98 10.23
C CYS A 86 -1.24 1.15 10.23
N LEU A 87 -1.99 0.14 9.79
CA LEU A 87 -3.46 0.16 9.81
C LEU A 87 -3.99 0.35 11.23
N SER A 88 -3.45 -0.37 12.21
CA SER A 88 -3.82 -0.23 13.62
C SER A 88 -3.62 1.19 14.15
N ARG A 89 -2.54 1.86 13.73
CA ARG A 89 -2.27 3.26 14.10
C ARG A 89 -3.24 4.22 13.43
N LEU A 90 -3.53 4.02 12.14
CA LEU A 90 -4.48 4.84 11.39
C LEU A 90 -5.89 4.75 12.00
N ARG A 91 -6.36 3.54 12.33
CA ARG A 91 -7.66 3.31 12.98
C ARG A 91 -7.79 4.01 14.34
N ARG A 92 -6.68 4.21 15.07
CA ARG A 92 -6.67 4.90 16.36
C ARG A 92 -6.65 6.42 16.23
N ASN A 93 -6.21 6.97 15.10
CA ASN A 93 -6.22 8.40 14.90
C ASN A 93 -7.61 8.86 14.46
N GLN A 94 -8.30 9.59 15.33
CA GLN A 94 -9.61 10.18 15.07
C GLN A 94 -9.53 11.71 14.97
N ASP A 95 -8.32 12.28 15.10
CA ASP A 95 -8.09 13.72 14.98
C ASP A 95 -7.40 14.01 13.63
N PRO A 96 -8.11 14.61 12.65
CA PRO A 96 -7.53 14.96 11.35
C PRO A 96 -6.41 16.01 11.46
N ALA A 97 -6.35 16.78 12.55
CA ALA A 97 -5.25 17.72 12.78
C ALA A 97 -3.93 17.01 13.14
N GLN A 98 -4.00 15.75 13.61
CA GLN A 98 -2.84 14.94 14.00
C GLN A 98 -2.36 14.00 12.89
N GLY A 99 -3.04 13.99 11.74
CA GLY A 99 -2.67 13.19 10.56
C GLY A 99 -3.87 12.52 9.90
N PRO A 100 -3.62 11.59 8.96
CA PRO A 100 -4.67 10.87 8.26
C PRO A 100 -5.58 10.09 9.23
N THR A 101 -6.88 10.19 9.03
CA THR A 101 -7.90 9.37 9.69
C THR A 101 -8.21 8.15 8.82
N TRP A 102 -8.59 7.04 9.46
CA TRP A 102 -9.18 5.90 8.76
C TRP A 102 -10.68 5.92 9.01
N GLU A 103 -11.44 5.89 7.93
CA GLU A 103 -12.89 6.04 7.91
C GLU A 103 -13.50 4.90 7.11
N ILE A 104 -14.75 4.58 7.43
CA ILE A 104 -15.56 3.58 6.73
C ILE A 104 -16.91 4.20 6.39
N ALA A 105 -17.58 3.66 5.38
CA ALA A 105 -18.93 4.08 5.06
C ALA A 105 -19.90 3.76 6.21
N ASP A 106 -20.97 4.52 6.32
CA ASP A 106 -22.01 4.35 7.34
C ASP A 106 -22.86 3.09 7.11
N ASP A 107 -22.94 2.63 5.86
CA ASP A 107 -23.74 1.49 5.41
C ASP A 107 -22.95 0.17 5.32
N VAL A 108 -21.75 0.10 5.92
CA VAL A 108 -20.97 -1.15 5.92
C VAL A 108 -21.71 -2.27 6.65
N PRO A 109 -21.66 -3.51 6.13
CA PRO A 109 -22.29 -4.63 6.81
C PRO A 109 -21.59 -4.96 8.14
N GLU A 110 -22.33 -5.45 9.12
CA GLU A 110 -21.77 -5.84 10.43
C GLU A 110 -20.66 -6.91 10.30
N GLU A 111 -20.77 -7.80 9.30
CA GLU A 111 -19.73 -8.77 8.98
C GLU A 111 -18.39 -8.09 8.65
N TYR A 112 -18.41 -6.97 7.92
CA TYR A 112 -17.20 -6.22 7.60
C TYR A 112 -16.49 -5.78 8.87
N ILE A 113 -17.23 -5.19 9.81
CA ILE A 113 -16.70 -4.74 11.12
C ILE A 113 -16.15 -5.95 11.91
N ALA A 114 -16.91 -7.04 11.97
CA ALA A 114 -16.51 -8.26 12.66
C ALA A 114 -15.20 -8.85 12.11
N GLN A 115 -15.04 -8.88 10.78
CA GLN A 115 -13.80 -9.35 10.16
C GLN A 115 -12.62 -8.38 10.36
N LEU A 116 -12.86 -7.07 10.48
CA LEU A 116 -11.81 -6.09 10.81
C LEU A 116 -11.27 -6.22 12.23
N ASP A 117 -12.09 -6.75 13.13
CA ASP A 117 -11.72 -7.00 14.53
C ASP A 117 -11.35 -8.47 14.79
N ALA A 118 -11.28 -9.30 13.73
CA ALA A 118 -10.89 -10.70 13.79
C ALA A 118 -9.43 -10.92 14.17
N GLU A 119 -8.59 -9.88 14.12
CA GLU A 119 -7.21 -9.92 14.62
C GLU A 119 -6.92 -8.73 15.52
N GLN A 120 -6.20 -8.97 16.61
CA GLN A 120 -5.79 -7.90 17.52
C GLN A 120 -4.29 -7.97 17.83
N ARG A 121 -3.72 -6.79 18.01
CA ARG A 121 -2.35 -6.62 18.45
C ARG A 121 -2.28 -6.71 19.97
N ILE A 122 -1.76 -7.82 20.49
CA ILE A 122 -1.66 -8.10 21.92
C ILE A 122 -0.20 -8.22 22.36
N ARG A 123 0.06 -7.97 23.65
CA ARG A 123 1.38 -8.19 24.26
C ARG A 123 1.38 -9.52 24.99
N LYS A 124 2.17 -10.48 24.52
CA LYS A 124 2.29 -11.83 25.09
C LYS A 124 3.77 -12.13 25.32
N ASN A 125 4.15 -12.53 26.54
CA ASN A 125 5.55 -12.78 26.92
C ASN A 125 6.50 -11.65 26.51
N ASP A 126 6.13 -10.40 26.85
CA ASP A 126 6.85 -9.16 26.49
C ASP A 126 7.06 -8.87 25.01
N LYS A 127 6.39 -9.62 24.12
CA LYS A 127 6.42 -9.39 22.67
C LYS A 127 5.05 -8.96 22.18
N TRP A 128 5.03 -7.96 21.31
CA TRP A 128 3.82 -7.59 20.58
C TRP A 128 3.62 -8.55 19.42
N ILE A 129 2.47 -9.22 19.40
CA ILE A 129 2.08 -10.16 18.34
C ILE A 129 0.69 -9.80 17.83
N TRP A 130 0.41 -10.21 16.60
CA TRP A 130 -0.94 -10.23 16.04
C TRP A 130 -1.54 -11.61 16.31
N GLU A 131 -2.64 -11.67 17.05
CA GLU A 131 -3.36 -12.91 17.37
C GLU A 131 -4.75 -12.85 16.75
N GLN A 132 -5.14 -13.94 16.06
CA GLN A 132 -6.47 -14.09 15.50
C GLN A 132 -7.46 -14.48 16.59
N ILE A 133 -8.61 -13.83 16.59
CA ILE A 133 -9.67 -14.01 17.57
C ILE A 133 -10.67 -15.03 17.06
N ARG A 134 -10.92 -16.06 17.87
CA ARG A 134 -12.01 -17.05 17.67
C ARG A 134 -12.04 -17.72 16.28
N ASN A 135 -10.90 -17.79 15.59
CA ASN A 135 -10.80 -18.29 14.20
C ASN A 135 -11.79 -17.60 13.25
N ALA A 136 -12.15 -16.33 13.52
CA ALA A 136 -13.06 -15.58 12.67
C ALA A 136 -12.40 -15.29 11.29
N PRO A 137 -13.17 -15.26 10.19
CA PRO A 137 -12.67 -14.80 8.90
C PRO A 137 -12.09 -13.38 9.01
N ASN A 138 -10.99 -13.13 8.30
CA ASN A 138 -10.23 -11.88 8.37
C ASN A 138 -10.00 -11.25 6.98
N HIS A 139 -10.74 -11.70 5.96
CA HIS A 139 -10.48 -11.34 4.56
C HIS A 139 -10.59 -9.83 4.32
N TYR A 140 -11.55 -9.17 4.95
CA TYR A 140 -11.67 -7.70 4.89
C TYR A 140 -10.49 -7.00 5.59
N PHE A 141 -9.99 -7.55 6.70
CA PHE A 141 -8.82 -7.01 7.39
C PHE A 141 -7.54 -7.11 6.56
N ASP A 142 -7.33 -8.25 5.88
CA ASP A 142 -6.22 -8.42 4.97
C ASP A 142 -6.35 -7.48 3.74
N CYS A 143 -7.58 -7.24 3.26
CA CYS A 143 -7.86 -6.26 2.20
C CYS A 143 -7.50 -4.83 2.63
N GLU A 144 -7.96 -4.37 3.79
CA GLU A 144 -7.61 -3.05 4.35
C GLU A 144 -6.09 -2.90 4.58
N THR A 145 -5.44 -3.97 5.03
CA THR A 145 -3.98 -4.01 5.16
C THR A 145 -3.30 -3.76 3.82
N MET A 146 -3.80 -4.36 2.73
CA MET A 146 -3.27 -4.12 1.39
C MET A 146 -3.56 -2.70 0.88
N GLN A 147 -4.70 -2.10 1.23
CA GLN A 147 -4.97 -0.70 0.89
C GLN A 147 -3.93 0.23 1.54
N VAL A 148 -3.62 0.01 2.82
CA VAL A 148 -2.56 0.75 3.54
C VAL A 148 -1.19 0.51 2.88
N CYS A 149 -0.92 -0.70 2.39
CA CYS A 149 0.29 -0.97 1.61
C CYS A 149 0.36 -0.10 0.33
N GLY A 150 -0.75 -0.01 -0.42
CA GLY A 150 -0.86 0.86 -1.58
C GLY A 150 -0.62 2.34 -1.24
N ALA A 151 -1.21 2.82 -0.14
CA ALA A 151 -1.00 4.18 0.34
C ALA A 151 0.47 4.46 0.72
N LEU A 152 1.18 3.50 1.32
CA LEU A 152 2.62 3.58 1.59
C LEU A 152 3.45 3.61 0.29
N MET A 153 3.07 2.83 -0.73
CA MET A 153 3.75 2.83 -2.03
C MET A 153 3.62 4.17 -2.76
N LEU A 154 2.43 4.78 -2.68
CA LEU A 154 2.14 6.09 -3.25
C LEU A 154 2.65 7.24 -2.39
N LYS A 155 3.23 6.95 -1.22
CA LYS A 155 3.69 7.93 -0.23
C LYS A 155 2.58 8.86 0.23
N LEU A 156 1.34 8.39 0.30
CA LEU A 156 0.23 9.15 0.88
C LEU A 156 0.32 9.18 2.40
N ILE A 157 0.94 8.15 2.99
CA ILE A 157 1.16 8.00 4.41
C ILE A 157 2.62 7.61 4.71
N GLY A 158 3.04 7.79 5.96
CA GLY A 158 4.40 7.53 6.42
C GLY A 158 5.34 8.72 6.26
N GLN A 159 6.62 8.54 6.62
CA GLN A 159 7.61 9.63 6.68
C GLN A 159 7.83 10.36 5.34
N GLU A 160 7.57 9.69 4.22
CA GLU A 160 7.76 10.27 2.89
C GLU A 160 6.58 11.13 2.41
N SER A 161 5.43 11.15 3.11
CA SER A 161 4.23 11.83 2.60
C SER A 161 4.33 13.35 2.52
N GLY A 162 5.07 13.97 3.45
CA GLY A 162 5.36 15.40 3.41
C GLY A 162 6.33 15.84 2.31
N THR A 163 6.96 14.90 1.58
CA THR A 163 7.98 15.22 0.56
C THR A 163 7.41 15.41 -0.84
N LEU A 164 6.18 14.97 -1.10
CA LEU A 164 5.54 15.06 -2.42
C LEU A 164 5.31 16.52 -2.89
N GLY A 165 5.28 17.48 -1.95
CA GLY A 165 5.17 18.93 -2.20
C GLY A 165 6.51 19.64 -2.45
N LYS A 166 7.65 18.99 -2.23
CA LYS A 166 8.99 19.47 -2.62
C LYS A 166 9.47 18.69 -3.84
N ARG A 167 8.75 18.78 -4.95
CA ARG A 167 9.40 18.57 -6.25
C ARG A 167 10.17 19.85 -6.52
N ASP A 168 11.47 19.71 -6.69
CA ASP A 168 12.41 20.78 -6.99
C ASP A 168 11.75 21.75 -7.99
N GLY A 169 11.45 22.96 -7.50
CA GLY A 169 11.22 24.08 -8.39
C GLY A 169 12.50 24.19 -9.20
N GLY A 170 12.43 23.79 -10.47
CA GLY A 170 13.45 24.18 -11.43
C GLY A 170 13.61 25.67 -11.27
N SER A 171 14.82 26.10 -10.93
CA SER A 171 15.22 27.48 -11.12
C SER A 171 14.82 27.83 -12.53
N VAL A 172 13.83 28.71 -12.66
CA VAL A 172 13.72 29.50 -13.87
C VAL A 172 14.94 30.39 -13.78
N ASP A 173 15.97 30.05 -14.54
CA ASP A 173 17.08 30.95 -14.80
C ASP A 173 16.45 32.22 -15.41
N GLU A 174 16.31 33.26 -14.59
CA GLU A 174 16.09 34.63 -15.04
C GLU A 174 17.40 35.13 -15.66
N ASP A 175 17.71 34.62 -16.85
CA ASP A 175 18.69 35.21 -17.75
C ASP A 175 18.10 35.20 -19.16
N ALA A 176 17.17 36.12 -19.39
CA ALA A 176 16.69 36.47 -20.71
C ALA A 176 16.66 37.99 -20.89
N ALA A 177 17.73 38.48 -21.52
CA ALA A 177 17.77 39.63 -22.42
C ALA A 177 17.59 41.03 -21.80
N GLU A 178 18.71 41.62 -21.36
CA GLU A 178 19.00 43.01 -21.74
C GLU A 178 19.59 43.00 -23.15
N PHE A 179 18.77 43.39 -24.13
CA PHE A 179 19.24 43.89 -25.43
C PHE A 179 18.36 45.07 -25.84
N GLU A 180 19.01 46.24 -25.81
CA GLU A 180 18.78 47.47 -26.59
C GLU A 180 17.39 48.14 -26.62
N ALA A 181 17.38 49.39 -26.10
CA ALA A 181 16.80 50.55 -26.77
C ALA A 181 17.68 51.79 -26.50
#